data_AF-A0A1V5X5P4-F1
#
_entry.id   AF-A0A1V5X5P4-F1
#
_cell.length_a   1.000
_cell.length_b   1.000
_cell.length_c   1.000
_cell.angle_alpha   90.00
_cell.angle_beta   90.00
_cell.angle_gamma   90.00
#
_symmetry.space_group_name_H-M   'P 1'
#
loop_
_entity.id
_entity.type
_entity.pdbx_description
1 polymer ?
#
loop_
_entity_poly.entity_id
_entity_poly.type
_entity_poly.pdbx_seq_one_letter_code
_entity_poly.pdbx_strand_id
1 'polypeptide(L)'
;MNKKALTLLEIIVSLIILALLLTGLANIFLAGRRYTQRSRVRMAGGEIGKLFLDPLQNHVNQATWATNPLGTRSVTTQNRTIDGKNYRGEYSVNTTGLPSNLTRVKVTITLPSLE
;
A
#
# COMPACT_ATOMS: atom_id res chain seq x y z
N MET A 1 64.27 -9.98 -8.69
CA MET A 1 62.91 -9.41 -8.54
C MET A 1 61.91 -10.54 -8.76
N ASN A 2 61.52 -11.24 -7.70
CA ASN A 2 60.71 -12.45 -7.81
C ASN A 2 59.24 -12.06 -8.08
N LYS A 3 58.85 -12.04 -9.36
CA LYS A 3 57.46 -11.88 -9.77
C LYS A 3 56.71 -13.16 -9.40
N LYS A 4 56.08 -13.18 -8.22
CA LYS A 4 55.16 -14.26 -7.86
C LYS A 4 53.98 -14.20 -8.83
N ALA A 5 53.94 -15.12 -9.79
CA ALA A 5 52.79 -15.28 -10.67
C ALA A 5 51.62 -15.81 -9.84
N LEU A 6 50.48 -15.11 -9.87
CA LEU A 6 49.22 -15.61 -9.33
C LEU A 6 48.91 -16.96 -9.99
N THR A 7 48.63 -17.98 -9.19
CA THR A 7 48.29 -19.29 -9.73
C THR A 7 46.90 -19.25 -10.35
N LEU A 8 46.68 -19.94 -11.48
CA LEU A 8 45.40 -19.94 -12.19
C LEU A 8 44.23 -20.37 -11.29
N LEU A 9 44.48 -21.25 -10.33
CA LEU A 9 43.52 -21.67 -9.31
C LEU A 9 43.04 -20.50 -8.43
N GLU A 10 43.96 -19.64 -7.99
CA GLU A 10 43.66 -18.49 -7.13
C GLU A 10 42.78 -17.46 -7.83
N ILE A 11 42.96 -17.30 -9.15
CA ILE A 11 42.10 -16.46 -10.00
C ILE A 11 40.69 -17.06 -10.08
N ILE A 12 40.56 -18.37 -10.32
CA ILE A 12 39.25 -19.04 -10.39
C ILE A 12 38.51 -18.94 -9.07
N VAL A 13 39.18 -19.22 -7.95
CA VAL A 13 38.59 -19.15 -6.61
C VAL A 13 38.11 -17.73 -6.30
N SER A 14 38.93 -16.71 -6.62
CA SER A 14 38.56 -15.31 -6.45
C SER A 14 37.33 -14.93 -7.28
N LEU A 15 37.21 -15.45 -8.50
CA LEU A 15 36.10 -15.16 -9.42
C LEU A 15 34.79 -15.79 -8.92
N ILE A 16 34.85 -17.00 -8.35
CA ILE A 16 33.69 -17.66 -7.74
C ILE A 16 33.21 -16.89 -6.52
N ILE A 17 34.12 -16.48 -5.63
CA ILE A 17 33.79 -15.67 -4.45
C ILE A 17 33.15 -14.35 -4.89
N LEU A 18 33.73 -13.69 -5.89
CA LEU A 18 33.19 -12.44 -6.44
C LEU A 18 31.77 -12.62 -7.00
N ALA A 19 31.52 -13.68 -7.77
CA ALA A 19 30.20 -13.95 -8.35
C ALA A 19 29.13 -14.21 -7.26
N LEU A 20 29.49 -14.94 -6.21
CA LEU A 20 28.61 -15.19 -5.07
C LEU A 20 28.28 -13.90 -4.32
N LEU A 21 29.26 -13.03 -4.09
CA LEU A 21 29.06 -11.74 -3.44
C LEU A 21 28.15 -10.83 -4.25
N LEU A 22 28.37 -10.72 -5.57
CA LEU A 22 27.53 -9.90 -6.45
C LEU A 22 26.08 -10.40 -6.47
N THR A 23 25.89 -11.71 -6.51
CA THR A 23 24.55 -12.32 -6.47
C THR A 23 23.86 -12.05 -5.13
N GLY A 24 24.59 -12.19 -4.02
CA GLY A 24 24.07 -11.85 -2.69
C GLY A 24 23.64 -10.40 -2.57
N LEU A 25 24.47 -9.47 -3.04
CA LEU A 25 24.18 -8.04 -3.02
C LEU A 25 22.97 -7.68 -3.90
N ALA A 26 22.85 -8.26 -5.09
CA ALA A 26 21.70 -8.04 -5.97
C ALA A 26 20.37 -8.47 -5.31
N ASN A 27 20.38 -9.62 -4.62
CA ASN A 27 19.19 -10.12 -3.91
C ASN A 27 18.80 -9.20 -2.73
N ILE A 28 19.78 -8.72 -1.96
CA ILE A 28 19.53 -7.78 -0.86
C ILE A 28 18.96 -6.46 -1.41
N PHE A 29 19.52 -5.95 -2.51
CA PHE A 29 19.02 -4.73 -3.14
C PHE A 29 17.57 -4.89 -3.60
N LEU A 30 17.22 -6.02 -4.22
CA LEU A 30 15.86 -6.28 -4.68
C LEU A 30 14.88 -6.41 -3.50
N ALA A 31 15.30 -7.08 -2.42
CA ALA A 31 14.52 -7.19 -1.19
C ALA A 31 14.29 -5.81 -0.54
N GLY A 32 15.35 -5.00 -0.43
CA GLY A 32 15.27 -3.62 0.07
C GLY A 32 14.35 -2.73 -0.75
N ARG A 33 14.43 -2.82 -2.08
CA ARG A 33 13.52 -2.10 -2.99
C ARG A 33 12.07 -2.51 -2.78
N ARG A 34 11.77 -3.81 -2.71
CA ARG A 34 10.41 -4.30 -2.46
C ARG A 34 9.89 -3.86 -1.09
N TYR A 35 10.74 -3.87 -0.07
CA TYR A 35 10.40 -3.45 1.28
C TYR A 35 10.03 -1.95 1.32
N THR A 36 10.88 -1.10 0.75
CA THR A 36 10.62 0.35 0.69
C THR A 36 9.36 0.68 -0.11
N GLN A 37 9.12 0.01 -1.24
CA GLN A 37 7.89 0.17 -2.01
C GLN A 37 6.64 -0.21 -1.21
N ARG A 38 6.65 -1.36 -0.51
CA ARG A 38 5.51 -1.77 0.34
C ARG A 38 5.25 -0.77 1.46
N SER A 39 6.30 -0.22 2.06
CA SER A 39 6.18 0.81 3.10
C SER A 39 5.51 2.07 2.55
N ARG A 40 5.95 2.55 1.38
CA ARG A 40 5.34 3.71 0.70
C ARG A 40 3.88 3.47 0.35
N VAL A 41 3.53 2.29 -0.17
CA VAL A 41 2.15 1.93 -0.50
C VAL A 41 1.27 1.90 0.75
N ARG A 42 1.78 1.43 1.90
CA ARG A 42 1.04 1.46 3.17
C ARG A 42 0.77 2.89 3.65
N MET A 43 1.77 3.76 3.62
CA MET A 43 1.60 5.16 4.01
C MET A 43 0.62 5.88 3.08
N ALA A 44 0.81 5.74 1.76
CA ALA A 44 -0.09 6.32 0.76
C ALA A 44 -1.52 5.77 0.90
N GLY A 45 -1.67 4.47 1.13
CA GLY A 45 -2.98 3.84 1.35
C GLY A 45 -3.72 4.40 2.56
N GLY A 46 -3.01 4.78 3.63
CA GLY A 46 -3.59 5.45 4.80
C GLY A 46 -4.14 6.84 4.47
N GLU A 47 -3.33 7.67 3.80
CA GLU A 47 -3.73 9.02 3.39
C GLU A 47 -4.88 9.01 2.37
N ILE A 48 -4.81 8.11 1.38
CA ILE A 48 -5.90 7.93 0.42
C ILE A 48 -7.15 7.44 1.15
N GLY A 49 -7.01 6.48 2.07
CA GLY A 49 -8.10 6.01 2.94
C GLY A 49 -8.81 7.14 3.67
N LYS A 50 -8.03 8.06 4.26
CA LYS A 50 -8.54 9.24 4.92
C LYS A 50 -9.32 10.15 3.97
N LEU A 51 -8.79 10.40 2.77
CA LEU A 51 -9.47 11.24 1.76
C LEU A 51 -10.86 10.70 1.36
N PHE A 52 -11.07 9.38 1.38
CA PHE A 52 -12.38 8.78 1.14
C PHE A 52 -13.31 8.78 2.37
N LEU A 53 -12.76 8.84 3.59
CA LEU A 53 -13.54 8.80 4.83
C LEU A 53 -13.89 10.20 5.37
N ASP A 54 -13.01 11.18 5.20
CA ASP A 54 -13.19 12.54 5.72
C ASP A 54 -14.52 13.18 5.29
N PRO A 55 -14.99 13.08 4.03
CA PRO A 55 -16.29 13.62 3.64
C PRO A 55 -17.47 13.01 4.39
N LEU A 56 -17.35 11.75 4.86
CA LEU A 56 -18.40 11.07 5.61
C LEU A 56 -18.59 11.66 7.01
N GLN A 57 -17.57 12.30 7.59
CA GLN A 57 -17.73 12.96 8.90
C GLN A 57 -18.80 14.05 8.87
N ASN A 58 -18.96 14.74 7.74
CA ASN A 58 -20.00 15.77 7.58
C ASN A 58 -21.42 15.19 7.66
N HIS A 59 -21.59 13.89 7.43
CA HIS A 59 -22.86 13.19 7.53
C HIS A 59 -23.12 12.63 8.94
N VAL A 60 -22.19 12.80 9.89
CA VAL A 60 -22.41 12.46 11.30
C VAL A 60 -23.09 13.65 12.00
N ASN A 61 -24.33 13.93 11.60
CA ASN A 61 -25.14 15.00 12.17
C ASN A 61 -26.55 14.47 12.47
N GLN A 62 -27.00 14.64 13.72
CA GLN A 62 -28.30 14.18 14.20
C GLN A 62 -29.48 14.77 13.41
N ALA A 63 -29.39 16.04 12.99
CA ALA A 63 -30.47 16.71 12.28
C ALA A 63 -30.75 16.14 10.89
N THR A 64 -29.72 15.58 10.23
CA THR A 64 -29.83 15.01 8.88
C THR A 64 -29.75 13.48 8.87
N TRP A 65 -29.68 12.84 10.04
CA TRP A 65 -29.40 11.41 10.14
C TRP A 65 -30.44 10.55 9.40
N ALA A 66 -31.72 10.91 9.47
CA ALA A 66 -32.79 10.15 8.83
C ALA A 66 -32.73 10.18 7.28
N THR A 67 -32.08 11.19 6.69
CA THR A 67 -32.08 11.42 5.23
C THR A 67 -30.71 11.30 4.59
N ASN A 68 -29.63 11.35 5.39
CA ASN A 68 -28.28 11.35 4.84
C ASN A 68 -27.81 9.93 4.43
N PRO A 69 -26.79 9.83 3.55
CA PRO A 69 -26.31 8.55 3.05
C PRO A 69 -25.79 7.59 4.14
N LEU A 70 -25.29 8.11 5.27
CA LEU A 70 -24.82 7.28 6.38
C LEU A 70 -25.98 6.64 7.15
N GLY A 71 -26.98 7.43 7.53
CA GLY A 71 -28.13 6.95 8.30
C GLY A 71 -29.12 6.14 7.46
N THR A 72 -29.28 6.46 6.17
CA THR A 72 -30.01 5.63 5.20
C THR A 72 -29.20 4.44 4.67
N ARG A 73 -27.95 4.28 5.12
CA ARG A 73 -27.03 3.19 4.74
C ARG A 73 -26.80 3.07 3.22
N SER A 74 -26.96 4.17 2.50
CA SER A 74 -26.89 4.26 1.04
C SER A 74 -25.62 4.96 0.57
N VAL A 75 -24.48 4.66 1.20
CA VAL A 75 -23.18 5.21 0.79
C VAL A 75 -22.73 4.51 -0.48
N THR A 76 -22.68 5.24 -1.59
CA THR A 76 -22.32 4.72 -2.91
C THR A 76 -20.82 4.78 -3.17
N THR A 77 -20.38 3.92 -4.10
CA THR A 77 -18.99 3.93 -4.60
C THR A 77 -18.59 5.30 -5.10
N GLN A 78 -17.39 5.74 -4.73
CA GLN A 78 -16.81 7.00 -5.17
C GLN A 78 -15.54 6.75 -5.97
N ASN A 79 -15.38 7.51 -7.05
CA ASN A 79 -14.15 7.54 -7.82
C ASN A 79 -13.43 8.85 -7.53
N ARG A 80 -12.13 8.79 -7.26
CA ARG A 80 -11.28 9.97 -7.06
C ARG A 80 -10.02 9.84 -7.88
N THR A 81 -9.71 10.89 -8.64
CA THR A 81 -8.45 11.00 -9.36
C THR A 81 -7.44 11.70 -8.46
N ILE A 82 -6.32 11.04 -8.16
CA ILE A 82 -5.23 11.59 -7.38
C ILE A 82 -3.95 11.35 -8.18
N ASP A 83 -3.20 12.41 -8.47
CA ASP A 83 -1.93 12.31 -9.21
C ASP A 83 -2.09 11.57 -10.56
N GLY A 84 -3.14 11.91 -11.31
CA GLY A 84 -3.46 11.29 -12.61
C GLY A 84 -3.97 9.85 -12.54
N LYS A 85 -4.09 9.26 -11.34
CA LYS A 85 -4.52 7.88 -11.13
C LYS A 85 -5.94 7.83 -10.56
N ASN A 86 -6.77 6.95 -11.12
CA ASN A 86 -8.15 6.77 -10.66
C ASN A 86 -8.25 5.71 -9.58
N TYR A 87 -8.71 6.13 -8.40
CA TYR A 87 -8.98 5.26 -7.26
C TYR A 87 -10.48 5.06 -7.12
N ARG A 88 -10.89 3.80 -6.93
CA ARG A 88 -12.29 3.42 -6.71
C ARG A 88 -12.47 2.99 -5.25
N GLY A 89 -13.27 3.73 -4.50
CA GLY A 89 -13.62 3.47 -3.11
C GLY A 89 -15.00 2.85 -3.00
N GLU A 90 -15.08 1.60 -2.57
CA GLU A 90 -16.32 0.89 -2.28
C GLU A 90 -16.63 0.94 -0.79
N TYR A 91 -17.84 1.40 -0.44
CA TYR A 91 -18.26 1.55 0.94
C TYR A 91 -19.16 0.39 1.35
N SER A 92 -19.00 -0.05 2.59
CA SER A 92 -19.86 -1.02 3.25
C SER A 92 -20.21 -0.50 4.64
N VAL A 93 -21.51 -0.46 4.92
CA VAL A 93 -22.05 -0.03 6.21
C VAL A 93 -22.49 -1.27 6.98
N ASN A 94 -22.02 -1.41 8.22
CA ASN A 94 -22.34 -2.54 9.08
C ASN A 94 -22.80 -2.02 10.45
N THR A 95 -23.92 -2.56 10.92
CA THR A 95 -24.51 -2.26 12.24
C THR A 95 -24.66 -3.51 13.11
N THR A 96 -24.25 -4.69 12.61
CA THR A 96 -24.39 -5.96 13.33
C THR A 96 -23.41 -6.01 14.50
N GLY A 97 -23.93 -6.32 15.69
CA GLY A 97 -23.12 -6.39 16.92
C GLY A 97 -22.66 -5.04 17.46
N LEU A 98 -23.27 -3.94 17.00
CA LEU A 98 -23.00 -2.58 17.47
C LEU A 98 -24.21 -2.04 18.27
N PRO A 99 -23.99 -1.17 19.27
CA PRO A 99 -25.05 -0.39 19.90
C PRO A 99 -25.90 0.37 18.89
N SER A 100 -27.17 0.62 19.21
CA SER A 100 -28.16 1.24 18.30
C SER A 100 -27.77 2.62 17.76
N ASN A 101 -26.86 3.31 18.46
CA ASN A 101 -26.32 4.62 18.11
C ASN A 101 -24.98 4.57 17.36
N LEU A 102 -24.42 3.39 17.10
CA LEU A 102 -23.14 3.23 16.41
C LEU A 102 -23.32 2.53 15.07
N THR A 103 -22.61 3.06 14.08
CA THR A 103 -22.56 2.49 12.74
C THR A 103 -21.11 2.40 12.30
N ARG A 104 -20.70 1.24 11.79
CA ARG A 104 -19.36 1.04 11.25
C ARG A 104 -19.41 1.22 9.74
N VAL A 105 -18.53 2.07 9.22
CA VAL A 105 -18.31 2.21 7.79
C VAL A 105 -16.94 1.65 7.46
N LYS A 106 -16.89 0.74 6.48
CA LYS A 106 -15.66 0.24 5.89
C LYS A 106 -15.56 0.77 4.46
N VAL A 107 -14.43 1.36 4.12
CA VAL A 107 -14.09 1.66 2.73
C VAL A 107 -13.04 0.65 2.25
N THR A 108 -13.25 0.10 1.07
CA THR A 108 -12.29 -0.74 0.36
C THR A 108 -11.86 0.00 -0.89
N ILE A 109 -10.55 0.27 -1.01
CA ILE A 109 -10.02 1.08 -2.10
C ILE A 109 -9.25 0.16 -3.04
N THR A 110 -9.70 0.10 -4.29
CA THR A 110 -9.01 -0.63 -5.35
C THR A 110 -7.93 0.27 -5.94
N LEU A 111 -6.68 -0.20 -5.91
CA LEU A 111 -5.56 0.48 -6.53
C LEU A 111 -5.70 0.40 -8.07
N PRO A 112 -5.40 1.48 -8.81
CA PRO A 112 -5.27 1.40 -10.25
C PRO A 112 -4.14 0.44 -10.63
N SER A 113 -4.30 -0.29 -11.73
CA SER A 113 -3.28 -1.19 -12.24
C SER A 113 -1.97 -0.44 -12.43
N LEU A 114 -0.88 -1.03 -11.93
CA LEU A 114 0.47 -0.58 -12.21
C LEU A 114 0.83 -1.14 -13.59
N GLU A 115 0.47 -0.43 -14.65
CA GLU A 115 1.15 -0.60 -15.94
C GLU A 115 2.52 0.08 -15.91
#